data_AF-A0A960MGZ7-F1
#
_entry.id   AF-A0A960MGZ7-F1
#
_cell.length_a   1.000
_cell.length_b   1.000
_cell.length_c   1.000
_cell.angle_alpha   90.00
_cell.angle_beta   90.00
_cell.angle_gamma   90.00
#
_symmetry.space_group_name_H-M   'P 1'
#
loop_
_entity.id
_entity.type
_entity.pdbx_description
1 polymer ?
#
loop_
_entity_poly.entity_id
_entity_poly.type
_entity_poly.pdbx_seq_one_letter_code
_entity_poly.pdbx_strand_id
1 'polypeptide(L)'
;MNDPELLSLIGGLVALLLVATGISRGMARRNPENPVIQNLAQRVNAWWWMVAIFCASLALGRTGVFAFYLILSFLALREFVTLSPTPRGDHRTLMWVFFLILPLHYLFAWAPWYGMFLIWIPVYAFVFIPIRSALAGDTDRFLERSARLQWGVLTCVYFLSHLPMLLYLPIQGY
;
A
#
# COMPACT_ATOMS: atom_id res chain seq x y z
N MET A 1 -20.73 9.32 6.97
CA MET A 1 -20.40 9.60 5.56
C MET A 1 -21.31 10.72 5.05
N ASN A 2 -21.31 11.86 5.75
CA ASN A 2 -22.16 13.02 5.41
C ASN A 2 -21.31 14.24 5.01
N ASP A 3 -20.02 14.02 4.73
CA ASP A 3 -19.12 15.09 4.33
C ASP A 3 -19.39 15.41 2.86
N PRO A 4 -19.98 16.58 2.56
CA PRO A 4 -20.41 16.92 1.20
C PRO A 4 -19.22 17.01 0.24
N GLU A 5 -18.03 17.35 0.74
CA GLU A 5 -16.80 17.39 -0.04
C GLU A 5 -16.31 16.00 -0.45
N LEU A 6 -16.41 15.01 0.44
CA LEU A 6 -16.08 13.63 0.10
C LEU A 6 -17.02 13.11 -1.00
N LEU A 7 -18.31 13.43 -0.89
CA LEU A 7 -19.31 13.04 -1.88
C LEU A 7 -19.08 13.74 -3.23
N SER A 8 -18.68 15.01 -3.25
CA SER A 8 -18.37 15.72 -4.49
C SER A 8 -17.11 15.17 -5.17
N LEU A 9 -16.07 14.81 -4.39
CA LEU A 9 -14.87 14.15 -4.90
C LEU A 9 -15.17 12.77 -5.49
N ILE A 10 -15.94 11.94 -4.78
CA ILE A 10 -16.36 10.62 -5.29
C ILE A 10 -17.23 10.79 -6.54
N GLY A 11 -18.17 11.74 -6.54
CA GLY A 11 -19.01 12.06 -7.69
C GLY A 11 -18.20 12.48 -8.92
N GLY A 12 -17.20 13.34 -8.74
CA GLY A 12 -16.29 13.76 -9.80
C GLY A 12 -15.46 12.61 -10.36
N LEU A 13 -14.95 11.73 -9.49
CA LEU A 13 -14.20 10.54 -9.89
C LEU A 13 -15.07 9.56 -10.69
N VAL A 14 -16.30 9.32 -10.24
CA VAL A 14 -17.27 8.47 -10.94
C VAL A 14 -17.65 9.07 -12.30
N ALA A 15 -17.89 10.38 -12.37
CA ALA A 15 -18.17 11.07 -13.62
C ALA A 15 -17.01 10.93 -14.63
N LEU A 16 -15.76 11.11 -14.16
CA LEU A 16 -14.58 10.93 -14.99
C LEU A 16 -14.46 9.48 -15.51
N LEU A 17 -14.70 8.48 -14.66
CA LEU A 17 -14.69 7.08 -15.07
C LEU A 17 -15.80 6.74 -16.06
N LEU A 18 -17.00 7.32 -15.91
CA LEU A 18 -18.09 7.16 -16.86
C LEU A 18 -17.73 7.74 -18.23
N VAL A 19 -17.10 8.92 -18.27
CA VAL A 19 -16.60 9.53 -19.51
C VAL A 19 -15.52 8.65 -20.15
N ALA A 20 -14.54 8.19 -19.37
CA ALA A 20 -13.49 7.29 -19.86
C ALA A 20 -14.06 5.97 -20.39
N THR A 21 -15.07 5.42 -19.71
CA THR A 21 -15.79 4.21 -20.15
C THR A 21 -16.55 4.46 -21.45
N GLY A 22 -17.19 5.62 -21.60
CA GLY A 22 -17.88 6.03 -22.82
C GLY A 22 -16.94 6.13 -24.02
N ILE A 23 -15.79 6.80 -23.83
CA ILE A 23 -14.74 6.94 -24.86
C ILE A 23 -14.18 5.55 -25.23
N SER A 24 -13.83 4.74 -24.23
CA SER A 24 -13.30 3.38 -24.43
C SER A 24 -14.28 2.49 -25.20
N ARG A 25 -15.56 2.46 -24.81
CA ARG A 25 -16.60 1.70 -25.52
C ARG A 25 -16.88 2.24 -26.92
N GLY A 26 -16.86 3.57 -27.10
CA GLY A 26 -17.03 4.21 -28.40
C GLY A 26 -15.94 3.81 -29.38
N MET A 27 -14.68 3.78 -28.93
CA MET A 27 -13.55 3.30 -29.73
C MET A 27 -13.61 1.79 -29.98
N ALA A 28 -13.97 0.99 -28.96
CA ALA A 28 -14.08 -0.47 -29.08
C ALA A 28 -15.16 -0.90 -30.09
N ARG A 29 -16.25 -0.13 -30.22
CA ARG A 29 -17.28 -0.37 -31.25
C ARG A 29 -16.79 -0.09 -32.67
N ARG A 30 -15.85 0.84 -32.85
CA ARG A 30 -15.32 1.20 -34.17
C ARG A 30 -14.20 0.27 -34.64
N ASN A 31 -13.35 -0.20 -33.73
CA ASN A 31 -12.24 -1.12 -34.03
C ASN A 31 -12.02 -2.11 -32.88
N PRO A 32 -12.84 -3.17 -32.78
CA PRO A 32 -12.80 -4.12 -31.67
C PRO A 32 -11.51 -4.95 -31.62
N GLU A 33 -10.85 -5.17 -32.76
CA GLU A 33 -9.63 -6.00 -32.83
C GLU A 33 -8.34 -5.24 -32.49
N ASN A 34 -8.40 -3.93 -32.26
CA ASN A 34 -7.20 -3.16 -31.94
C ASN A 34 -6.74 -3.47 -30.50
N PRO A 35 -5.53 -4.04 -30.31
CA PRO A 35 -5.03 -4.41 -28.98
C PRO A 35 -4.86 -3.21 -28.04
N VAL A 36 -4.61 -2.00 -28.58
CA VAL A 36 -4.50 -0.77 -27.79
C VAL A 36 -5.83 -0.41 -27.15
N ILE A 37 -6.93 -0.56 -27.90
CA ILE A 37 -8.29 -0.24 -27.40
C ILE A 37 -8.73 -1.28 -26.36
N GLN A 38 -8.40 -2.55 -26.57
CA GLN A 38 -8.67 -3.61 -25.59
C GLN A 38 -7.91 -3.37 -24.28
N ASN A 39 -6.63 -2.99 -24.36
CA ASN A 39 -5.84 -2.65 -23.17
C ASN A 39 -6.44 -1.45 -22.42
N LEU A 40 -6.88 -0.42 -23.15
CA LEU A 40 -7.55 0.73 -22.54
C LEU A 40 -8.84 0.32 -21.82
N ALA A 41 -9.68 -0.52 -22.45
CA ALA A 41 -10.91 -1.02 -21.82
C ALA A 41 -10.62 -1.82 -20.55
N GLN A 42 -9.59 -2.68 -20.57
CA GLN A 42 -9.14 -3.43 -19.40
C GLN A 42 -8.66 -2.51 -18.27
N ARG A 43 -7.90 -1.44 -18.60
CA ARG A 43 -7.47 -0.44 -17.62
C ARG A 43 -8.66 0.25 -16.97
N VAL A 44 -9.61 0.75 -17.78
CA VAL A 44 -10.82 1.41 -17.25
C VAL A 44 -11.61 0.48 -16.34
N ASN A 45 -11.76 -0.80 -16.72
CA ASN A 45 -12.42 -1.80 -15.87
C ASN A 45 -11.67 -2.06 -14.56
N ALA A 46 -10.34 -2.10 -14.58
CA ALA A 46 -9.53 -2.24 -13.36
C ALA A 46 -9.67 -1.02 -12.44
N TRP A 47 -9.75 0.19 -13.00
CA TRP A 47 -9.99 1.41 -12.24
C TRP A 47 -11.34 1.41 -11.53
N TRP A 48 -12.40 0.88 -12.15
CA TRP A 48 -13.68 0.70 -11.47
C TRP A 48 -13.55 -0.16 -10.21
N TRP A 49 -12.80 -1.26 -10.27
CA TRP A 49 -12.54 -2.10 -9.10
C TRP A 49 -11.72 -1.38 -8.04
N MET A 50 -10.66 -0.67 -8.42
CA MET A 50 -9.84 0.10 -7.47
C MET A 50 -10.66 1.17 -6.73
N VAL A 51 -11.47 1.92 -7.47
CA VAL A 51 -12.35 2.95 -6.89
C VAL A 51 -13.40 2.32 -5.99
N ALA A 52 -14.03 1.22 -6.41
CA ALA A 52 -15.03 0.54 -5.61
C ALA A 52 -14.46 0.04 -4.26
N ILE A 53 -13.30 -0.61 -4.28
CA ILE A 53 -12.61 -1.09 -3.07
C ILE A 53 -12.23 0.10 -2.16
N PHE A 54 -11.71 1.17 -2.74
CA PHE A 54 -11.33 2.35 -1.98
C PHE A 54 -12.55 3.03 -1.34
N CYS A 55 -13.64 3.25 -2.09
CA CYS A 55 -14.89 3.78 -1.56
C CYS A 55 -15.49 2.89 -0.47
N ALA A 56 -15.44 1.56 -0.62
CA ALA A 56 -15.87 0.63 0.42
C ALA A 56 -15.02 0.76 1.69
N SER A 57 -13.70 0.95 1.56
CA SER A 57 -12.81 1.17 2.70
C SER A 57 -13.14 2.48 3.45
N LEU A 58 -13.48 3.55 2.72
CA LEU A 58 -13.92 4.83 3.29
C LEU A 58 -15.28 4.71 3.99
N ALA A 59 -16.21 3.94 3.41
CA ALA A 59 -17.53 3.70 4.00
C ALA A 59 -17.46 2.92 5.33
N LEU A 60 -16.50 2.01 5.46
CA LEU A 60 -16.15 1.31 6.70
C LEU A 60 -15.46 2.21 7.73
N GLY A 61 -15.24 3.49 7.41
CA GLY A 61 -14.62 4.48 8.27
C GLY A 61 -13.14 4.20 8.51
N ARG A 62 -12.63 4.74 9.63
CA ARG A 62 -11.21 4.67 10.00
C ARG A 62 -10.65 3.24 9.97
N THR A 63 -11.34 2.29 10.59
CA THR A 63 -10.93 0.88 10.60
C THR A 63 -10.80 0.30 9.19
N GLY A 64 -11.73 0.64 8.29
CA GLY A 64 -11.70 0.19 6.90
C GLY A 64 -10.49 0.71 6.13
N VAL A 65 -10.20 2.00 6.27
CA VAL A 65 -9.05 2.64 5.60
C VAL A 65 -7.73 2.06 6.11
N PHE A 66 -7.57 1.88 7.42
CA PHE A 66 -6.38 1.25 8.00
C PHE A 66 -6.22 -0.21 7.52
N ALA A 67 -7.30 -0.98 7.47
CA ALA A 67 -7.26 -2.36 6.96
C ALA A 67 -6.91 -2.42 5.47
N PHE A 68 -7.47 -1.52 4.65
CA PHE A 68 -7.14 -1.40 3.24
C PHE A 68 -5.64 -1.12 3.04
N TYR A 69 -5.09 -0.13 3.74
CA TYR A 69 -3.67 0.22 3.64
C TYR A 69 -2.75 -0.87 4.21
N LEU A 70 -3.17 -1.59 5.26
CA LEU A 70 -2.46 -2.76 5.76
C LEU A 70 -2.32 -3.84 4.66
N ILE A 71 -3.41 -4.17 3.99
CA ILE A 71 -3.42 -5.15 2.88
C ILE A 71 -2.59 -4.63 1.71
N LEU A 72 -2.71 -3.33 1.38
CA LEU A 72 -1.95 -2.70 0.32
C LEU A 72 -0.44 -2.73 0.59
N SER A 73 -0.01 -2.42 1.82
CA SER A 73 1.38 -2.53 2.25
C SER A 73 1.88 -3.98 2.19
N PHE A 74 1.06 -4.95 2.60
CA PHE A 74 1.41 -6.36 2.48
C PHE A 74 1.62 -6.77 1.02
N LEU A 75 0.72 -6.36 0.13
CA LEU A 75 0.80 -6.66 -1.30
C LEU A 75 2.01 -6.00 -1.96
N ALA A 76 2.24 -4.72 -1.64
CA ALA A 76 3.38 -3.95 -2.14
C ALA A 76 4.71 -4.57 -1.68
N LEU A 77 4.81 -4.95 -0.41
CA LEU A 77 6.01 -5.58 0.13
C LEU A 77 6.24 -6.97 -0.49
N ARG A 78 5.19 -7.76 -0.71
CA ARG A 78 5.27 -9.05 -1.40
C ARG A 78 5.83 -8.90 -2.81
N GLU A 79 5.31 -7.94 -3.57
CA GLU A 79 5.77 -7.66 -4.92
C GLU A 79 7.24 -7.16 -4.92
N PHE A 80 7.58 -6.26 -4.00
CA PHE A 80 8.94 -5.76 -3.83
C PHE A 80 9.94 -6.88 -3.56
N VAL A 81 9.60 -7.81 -2.66
CA VAL A 81 10.43 -8.98 -2.33
C VAL A 81 10.53 -9.95 -3.51
N THR A 82 9.49 -10.06 -4.32
CA THR A 82 9.49 -10.95 -5.49
C THR A 82 10.42 -10.43 -6.59
N LEU A 83 10.46 -9.11 -6.78
CA LEU A 83 11.39 -8.43 -7.70
C LEU A 83 12.83 -8.37 -7.17
N SER A 84 12.99 -8.50 -5.86
CA SER A 84 14.26 -8.40 -5.15
C SER A 84 14.85 -9.79 -4.92
N PRO A 85 15.95 -10.19 -5.60
CA PRO A 85 16.58 -11.49 -5.34
C PRO A 85 17.01 -11.56 -3.87
N THR A 86 16.31 -12.40 -3.09
CA THR A 86 16.54 -12.64 -1.65
C THR A 86 17.01 -14.09 -1.47
N PRO A 87 18.25 -14.31 -1.00
CA PRO A 87 18.75 -15.66 -0.75
C PRO A 87 17.94 -16.40 0.32
N ARG A 88 18.05 -17.73 0.31
CA ARG A 88 17.34 -18.62 1.25
C ARG A 88 17.58 -18.29 2.73
N GLY A 89 18.75 -17.75 3.09
CA GLY A 89 19.10 -17.35 4.45
C GLY A 89 18.18 -16.29 5.06
N ASP A 90 17.60 -15.40 4.23
CA ASP A 90 16.76 -14.30 4.72
C ASP A 90 15.28 -14.64 4.86
N HIS A 91 14.84 -15.86 4.50
CA HIS A 91 13.42 -16.24 4.58
C HIS A 91 12.86 -16.10 6.00
N ARG A 92 13.67 -16.42 7.02
CA ARG A 92 13.26 -16.24 8.42
C ARG A 92 13.10 -14.76 8.77
N THR A 93 14.01 -13.89 8.32
CA THR A 93 13.92 -12.44 8.52
C THR A 93 12.68 -11.87 7.84
N LEU A 94 12.40 -12.30 6.62
CA LEU A 94 11.19 -11.96 5.87
C LEU A 94 9.91 -12.33 6.63
N MET A 95 9.84 -13.52 7.25
CA MET A 95 8.69 -13.89 8.08
C MET A 95 8.45 -12.90 9.21
N TRP A 96 9.49 -12.45 9.92
CA TRP A 96 9.34 -11.42 10.95
C TRP A 96 8.85 -10.09 10.39
N VAL A 97 9.34 -9.69 9.22
CA VAL A 97 8.91 -8.45 8.58
C VAL A 97 7.41 -8.51 8.24
N PHE A 98 6.96 -9.59 7.59
CA PHE A 98 5.57 -9.74 7.15
C PHE A 98 4.57 -9.98 8.29
N PHE A 99 4.92 -10.81 9.26
CA PHE A 99 3.98 -11.28 10.29
C PHE A 99 4.10 -10.53 11.61
N LEU A 100 5.20 -9.83 11.88
CA LEU A 100 5.38 -9.05 13.10
C LEU A 100 5.50 -7.55 12.82
N ILE A 101 6.51 -7.13 12.06
CA ILE A 101 6.83 -5.69 11.90
C ILE A 101 5.68 -4.95 11.25
N LEU A 102 5.16 -5.47 10.12
CA LEU A 102 4.09 -4.83 9.35
C LEU A 102 2.77 -4.75 10.14
N PRO A 103 2.25 -5.84 10.75
CA PRO A 103 1.02 -5.77 11.54
C PRO A 103 1.15 -4.88 12.77
N LEU A 104 2.27 -4.96 13.50
CA LEU A 104 2.50 -4.08 14.66
C LEU A 104 2.59 -2.61 14.26
N HIS A 105 3.23 -2.30 13.14
CA HIS A 105 3.32 -0.91 12.64
C HIS A 105 1.94 -0.30 12.42
N TYR A 106 1.05 -1.04 11.75
CA TYR A 106 -0.32 -0.62 11.53
C TYR A 106 -1.16 -0.61 12.80
N LEU A 107 -0.87 -1.47 13.77
CA LEU A 107 -1.51 -1.42 15.09
C LEU A 107 -1.13 -0.13 15.84
N PHE A 108 0.14 0.26 15.82
CA PHE A 108 0.58 1.52 16.43
C PHE A 108 -0.03 2.74 15.74
N ALA A 109 -0.14 2.70 14.40
CA ALA A 109 -0.81 3.72 13.62
C ALA A 109 -2.32 3.78 13.92
N TRP A 110 -2.96 2.63 14.16
CA TRP A 110 -4.38 2.55 14.51
C TRP A 110 -4.67 2.94 15.97
N ALA A 111 -3.73 2.73 16.90
CA ALA A 111 -3.82 3.08 18.32
C ALA A 111 -3.34 4.52 18.64
N PRO A 112 -3.51 5.45 17.70
CA PRO A 112 -2.74 6.68 17.45
C PRO A 112 -1.50 6.93 18.33
N TRP A 113 -0.61 5.95 18.47
CA TRP A 113 0.61 6.14 19.27
C TRP A 113 1.70 6.78 18.40
N TYR A 114 1.53 8.07 18.11
CA TYR A 114 2.33 8.81 17.14
C TYR A 114 3.84 8.64 17.34
N GLY A 115 4.31 8.76 18.58
CA GLY A 115 5.73 8.57 18.91
C GLY A 115 6.25 7.18 18.55
N MET A 116 5.52 6.12 18.92
CA MET A 116 5.90 4.74 18.59
C MET A 116 5.83 4.49 17.08
N PHE A 117 4.76 4.94 16.42
CA PHE A 117 4.60 4.84 14.97
C PHE A 117 5.78 5.43 14.20
N LEU A 118 6.25 6.62 14.60
CA LEU A 118 7.34 7.33 13.91
C LEU A 118 8.68 6.60 14.04
N ILE A 119 8.97 6.01 15.21
CA ILE A 119 10.27 5.38 15.50
C ILE A 119 10.28 3.87 15.22
N TRP A 120 9.12 3.21 15.15
CA TRP A 120 9.01 1.75 15.05
C TRP A 120 9.80 1.17 13.88
N ILE A 121 9.56 1.67 12.66
CA ILE A 121 10.29 1.19 11.49
C ILE A 121 11.71 1.77 11.44
N PRO A 122 11.92 3.10 11.47
CA PRO A 122 13.25 3.69 11.23
C PRO A 122 14.30 3.35 12.29
N VAL A 123 13.88 3.03 13.52
CA VAL A 123 14.80 2.67 14.62
C VAL A 123 14.74 1.18 14.90
N TYR A 124 13.58 0.66 15.34
CA TYR A 124 13.52 -0.72 15.83
C TYR A 124 13.60 -1.75 14.70
N ALA A 125 12.79 -1.62 13.65
CA ALA A 125 12.83 -2.57 12.53
C ALA A 125 14.16 -2.49 11.78
N PHE A 126 14.70 -1.28 11.57
CA PHE A 126 16.00 -1.08 10.91
C PHE A 126 17.15 -1.74 11.65
N VAL A 127 17.15 -1.76 12.99
CA VAL A 127 18.16 -2.47 13.78
C VAL A 127 17.86 -3.98 13.84
N PHE A 128 16.59 -4.35 13.94
CA PHE A 128 16.17 -5.75 14.04
C PHE A 128 16.50 -6.58 12.80
N ILE A 129 16.26 -6.03 11.59
CA ILE A 129 16.51 -6.72 10.31
C ILE A 129 17.98 -7.23 10.19
N PRO A 130 19.02 -6.38 10.32
CA PRO A 130 20.41 -6.82 10.19
C PRO A 130 20.84 -7.75 11.34
N ILE A 131 20.39 -7.51 12.58
CA ILE A 131 20.65 -8.44 13.70
C ILE A 131 20.11 -9.82 13.37
N ARG A 132 18.85 -9.88 12.89
CA ARG A 132 18.21 -11.15 12.59
C ARG A 132 18.84 -11.88 11.40
N SER A 133 19.27 -11.13 10.39
CA SER A 133 19.99 -11.67 9.23
C SER A 133 21.38 -12.17 9.63
N ALA A 134 22.10 -11.45 10.50
CA ALA A 134 23.41 -11.89 11.01
C ALA A 134 23.30 -13.19 11.84
N LEU A 135 22.25 -13.32 12.66
CA LEU A 135 21.95 -14.55 13.40
C LEU A 135 21.60 -15.75 12.50
N ALA A 136 21.24 -15.52 11.23
CA ALA A 136 21.06 -16.61 10.27
C ALA A 136 22.39 -17.20 9.78
N GLY A 137 23.53 -16.57 10.08
CA GLY A 137 24.87 -17.07 9.79
C GLY A 137 25.29 -16.94 8.33
N ASP A 138 24.54 -16.21 7.51
CA ASP A 138 24.82 -16.02 6.09
C ASP A 138 25.49 -14.64 5.88
N THR A 139 26.76 -14.64 5.50
CA THR A 139 27.56 -13.42 5.30
C THR A 139 27.54 -12.90 3.86
N ASP A 140 27.00 -13.67 2.90
CA ASP A 140 27.07 -13.32 1.49
C ASP A 140 26.23 -12.08 1.17
N ARG A 141 26.87 -11.02 0.68
CA ARG A 141 26.22 -9.74 0.33
C ARG A 141 25.34 -9.19 1.47
N PHE A 142 25.71 -9.46 2.73
CA PHE A 142 24.92 -9.12 3.92
C PHE A 142 24.42 -7.68 3.94
N LEU A 143 25.31 -6.71 3.66
CA LEU A 143 24.96 -5.29 3.68
C LEU A 143 23.93 -4.94 2.61
N GLU A 144 24.09 -5.48 1.40
CA GLU A 144 23.18 -5.25 0.28
C GLU A 144 21.78 -5.81 0.58
N ARG A 145 21.71 -7.02 1.14
CA ARG A 145 20.44 -7.67 1.51
C ARG A 145 19.72 -6.92 2.63
N SER A 146 20.45 -6.57 3.67
CA SER A 146 19.93 -5.81 4.80
C SER A 146 19.40 -4.45 4.36
N ALA A 147 20.17 -3.72 3.55
CA ALA A 147 19.75 -2.44 2.99
C ALA A 147 18.49 -2.59 2.12
N ARG A 148 18.40 -3.63 1.29
CA ARG A 148 17.23 -3.89 0.44
C ARG A 148 15.97 -4.16 1.27
N LEU A 149 16.06 -4.97 2.32
CA LEU A 149 14.94 -5.24 3.22
C LEU A 149 14.52 -3.97 3.99
N GLN A 150 15.48 -3.22 4.52
CA GLN A 150 15.24 -1.93 5.19
C GLN A 150 14.50 -0.95 4.26
N TRP A 151 14.97 -0.80 3.01
CA TRP A 151 14.31 0.05 2.01
C TRP A 151 12.92 -0.46 1.62
N GLY A 152 12.74 -1.77 1.48
CA GLY A 152 11.43 -2.38 1.21
C GLY A 152 10.41 -2.08 2.30
N VAL A 153 10.79 -2.24 3.57
CA VAL A 153 9.91 -1.93 4.71
C VAL A 153 9.65 -0.43 4.80
N LEU A 154 10.67 0.41 4.60
CA LEU A 154 10.52 1.86 4.64
C LEU A 154 9.54 2.35 3.55
N THR A 155 9.67 1.86 2.32
CA THR A 155 8.86 2.33 1.20
C THR A 155 7.46 1.72 1.18
N CYS A 156 7.34 0.38 1.30
CA CYS A 156 6.07 -0.31 1.18
C CYS A 156 5.19 -0.21 2.44
N VAL A 157 5.80 0.00 3.62
CA VAL A 157 5.09 0.00 4.90
C VAL A 157 5.12 1.38 5.55
N TYR A 158 6.30 1.92 5.86
CA TYR A 158 6.41 3.16 6.62
C TYR A 158 5.79 4.35 5.87
N PHE A 159 6.25 4.66 4.65
CA PHE A 159 5.70 5.79 3.90
C PHE A 159 4.21 5.62 3.57
N LEU A 160 3.81 4.41 3.18
CA LEU A 160 2.41 4.14 2.82
C LEU A 160 1.45 4.30 4.01
N SER A 161 1.88 3.92 5.22
CA SER A 161 1.08 4.04 6.44
C SER A 161 0.83 5.48 6.91
N HIS A 162 1.53 6.48 6.37
CA HIS A 162 1.25 7.89 6.69
C HIS A 162 -0.05 8.37 6.05
N LEU A 163 -0.49 7.76 4.94
CA LEU A 163 -1.72 8.10 4.24
C LEU A 163 -2.97 7.92 5.12
N PRO A 164 -3.23 6.75 5.72
CA PRO A 164 -4.36 6.60 6.65
C PRO A 164 -4.18 7.43 7.93
N MET A 165 -2.96 7.81 8.29
CA MET A 165 -2.67 8.62 9.47
C MET A 165 -3.15 10.08 9.32
N LEU A 166 -3.28 10.57 8.08
CA LEU A 166 -3.88 11.88 7.82
C LEU A 166 -5.29 12.03 8.39
N LEU A 167 -6.02 10.92 8.60
CA LEU A 167 -7.33 10.91 9.23
C LEU A 167 -7.31 11.34 10.71
N TYR A 168 -6.14 11.38 11.36
CA TYR A 168 -5.99 11.87 12.73
C TYR A 168 -5.63 13.34 12.83
N LEU A 169 -5.26 13.97 11.73
CA LEU A 169 -4.77 15.33 11.77
C LEU A 169 -5.92 16.28 12.14
N PRO A 170 -5.89 16.95 13.31
CA PRO A 170 -6.91 17.93 13.63
C PRO A 170 -6.64 19.17 12.79
N ILE A 171 -7.50 19.45 11.82
CA ILE A 171 -7.41 20.68 11.03
C ILE A 171 -8.20 21.73 11.80
N GLN A 172 -7.52 22.71 12.41
CA GLN A 172 -8.23 23.78 13.11
C GLN A 172 -9.04 24.59 12.09
N GLY A 173 -10.37 24.58 12.23
CA GLY A 173 -11.29 25.31 11.36
C GLY A 173 -11.93 24.48 10.24
N TYR A 174 -11.72 23.16 10.21
CA TYR A 174 -12.39 22.18 9.33
C TYR A 174 -12.69 20.89 10.10
#